data_AF-R9SLC8-F1
#
_entry.id   AF-R9SLC8-F1
#
_cell.length_a   1.000
_cell.length_b   1.000
_cell.length_c   1.000
_cell.angle_alpha   90.00
_cell.angle_beta   90.00
_cell.angle_gamma   90.00
#
_symmetry.space_group_name_H-M   'P 1'
#
loop_
_entity.id
_entity.type
_entity.pdbx_description
1 polymer ?
#
loop_
_entity_poly.entity_id
_entity_poly.type
_entity_poly.pdbx_seq_one_letter_code
_entity_poly.pdbx_strand_id
1 'polypeptide(L)'
;MKRCKHCGTVNEDWARYCNYCGNPLNEENPDEFNKENSFNQADTLYPEDHHNLILISYILAIIFGWGWIPLLLISSLSNIGVFGFFGLFLPFYLINSPNKNLRKHGYIQLVICVVGFVISVLLMLSMFRIR
;
A
#
# COMPACT_ATOMS: atom_id res chain seq x y z
N MET A 1 28.78 -15.84 3.53
CA MET A 1 27.40 -16.26 3.18
C MET A 1 26.76 -16.95 4.38
N LYS A 2 25.45 -16.76 4.61
CA LYS A 2 24.68 -17.32 5.73
C LYS A 2 23.75 -18.45 5.29
N ARG A 3 23.80 -19.59 5.98
CA ARG A 3 22.90 -20.73 5.71
C ARG A 3 21.65 -20.63 6.58
N CYS A 4 20.47 -20.74 5.96
CA CYS A 4 19.22 -20.83 6.68
C CYS A 4 19.15 -22.13 7.48
N LYS A 5 18.93 -22.03 8.80
CA LYS A 5 18.77 -23.22 9.66
C LYS A 5 17.47 -23.99 9.41
N HIS A 6 16.45 -23.32 8.87
CA HIS A 6 15.15 -23.94 8.58
C HIS A 6 15.12 -24.73 7.27
N CYS A 7 15.65 -24.17 6.17
CA CYS A 7 15.56 -24.80 4.84
C CYS A 7 16.91 -25.11 4.18
N GLY A 8 18.03 -24.76 4.81
CA GLY A 8 19.37 -25.05 4.30
C GLY A 8 19.86 -24.16 3.16
N THR A 9 19.03 -23.25 2.63
CA THR A 9 19.43 -22.31 1.57
C THR A 9 20.56 -21.40 2.01
N VAL A 10 21.54 -21.18 1.13
CA VAL A 10 22.64 -20.23 1.34
C VAL A 10 22.20 -18.85 0.85
N ASN A 11 22.34 -17.84 1.70
CA ASN A 11 21.94 -16.47 1.46
C ASN A 11 23.15 -15.54 1.64
N GLU A 12 23.02 -14.31 1.14
CA GLU A 12 24.02 -13.26 1.33
C GLU A 12 24.22 -12.92 2.81
N ASP A 13 25.41 -12.44 3.19
CA ASP A 13 25.72 -12.15 4.60
C ASP A 13 24.87 -11.03 5.20
N TRP A 14 24.44 -10.09 4.36
CA TRP A 14 23.54 -8.99 4.73
C TRP A 14 22.06 -9.40 4.78
N ALA A 15 21.70 -10.60 4.28
CA ALA A 15 20.32 -11.04 4.26
C ALA A 15 19.80 -11.27 5.69
N ARG A 16 18.72 -10.56 6.04
CA ARG A 16 18.03 -10.73 7.34
C ARG A 16 17.06 -11.90 7.35
N TYR A 17 16.51 -12.24 6.18
CA TYR A 17 15.55 -13.33 5.97
C TYR A 17 16.04 -14.23 4.84
N CYS A 18 15.60 -15.49 4.85
CA CYS A 18 15.93 -16.43 3.80
C CYS A 18 15.16 -16.10 2.51
N ASN A 19 15.89 -15.97 1.40
CA ASN A 19 15.32 -15.68 0.07
C ASN A 19 14.48 -16.83 -0.51
N TYR A 20 14.52 -18.01 0.09
CA TYR A 20 13.73 -19.17 -0.34
C TYR A 20 12.51 -19.44 0.56
N CYS A 21 12.68 -19.49 1.88
CA CYS A 21 11.60 -19.87 2.81
C CYS A 21 11.06 -18.72 3.68
N GLY A 22 11.68 -17.54 3.65
CA GLY A 22 11.25 -16.38 4.43
C GLY A 22 11.59 -16.40 5.93
N ASN A 23 12.16 -17.48 6.47
CA ASN A 23 12.57 -17.51 7.89
C ASN A 23 13.71 -16.51 8.18
N PRO A 24 13.75 -15.88 9.37
CA PRO A 24 14.85 -15.01 9.78
C PRO A 24 16.17 -15.80 9.84
N LEU A 25 17.27 -15.16 9.42
CA LEU A 25 18.61 -15.75 9.40
C LEU A 25 19.45 -15.39 10.62
N ASN A 26 19.07 -14.33 11.33
CA ASN A 26 19.71 -13.92 12.57
C ASN A 26 18.83 -14.38 13.75
N GLU A 27 19.35 -15.29 14.56
CA GLU A 27 18.90 -15.48 15.94
C GLU A 27 19.72 -14.51 16.79
N GLU A 28 19.41 -13.22 16.71
CA GLU A 28 19.87 -12.29 17.74
C GLU A 28 19.03 -12.59 18.99
N ASN A 29 19.72 -12.89 20.08
CA ASN A 29 19.15 -13.29 21.36
C ASN A 29 17.98 -12.36 21.71
N PRO A 30 16.73 -12.86 21.87
CA PRO A 30 15.56 -12.00 22.10
C PRO A 30 15.69 -11.06 23.31
N ASP A 31 16.59 -11.39 24.23
CA ASP A 31 16.76 -10.73 25.51
C ASP A 31 17.75 -9.55 25.48
N GLU A 32 18.64 -9.48 24.49
CA GLU A 32 19.66 -8.41 24.38
C GLU A 32 19.24 -7.30 23.40
N PHE A 33 18.25 -7.57 22.53
CA PHE A 33 17.73 -6.60 21.56
C PHE A 33 16.77 -5.57 22.18
N ASN A 34 16.31 -5.79 23.41
CA ASN A 34 15.28 -4.95 24.06
C ASN A 34 15.82 -3.71 24.80
N LYS A 35 17.12 -3.40 24.74
CA LYS A 35 17.66 -2.26 25.54
C LYS A 35 18.49 -1.20 24.81
N GLU A 36 18.96 -1.42 23.59
CA GLU A 36 19.89 -0.45 22.96
C GLU A 36 19.53 -0.01 21.52
N ASN A 37 18.56 -0.65 20.85
CA ASN A 37 18.11 -0.27 19.50
C ASN A 37 16.79 0.51 19.47
N SER A 38 16.38 1.13 20.59
CA SER A 38 15.25 2.09 20.62
C SER A 38 15.69 3.55 20.40
N PHE A 39 16.88 3.79 19.83
CA PHE A 39 17.38 5.17 19.66
C PHE A 39 17.71 5.57 18.22
N ASN A 40 17.93 4.68 17.24
CA ASN A 40 18.19 5.13 15.87
C ASN A 40 17.75 4.08 14.83
N GLN A 41 17.04 4.54 13.78
CA GLN A 41 16.87 3.86 12.48
C GLN A 41 15.57 3.04 12.21
N ALA A 42 14.44 3.42 12.79
CA ALA A 42 13.11 3.21 12.17
C ALA A 42 12.09 4.34 12.44
N ASP A 43 12.47 5.39 13.17
CA ASP A 43 11.58 6.48 13.61
C ASP A 43 11.78 7.80 12.84
N THR A 44 11.89 7.73 11.51
CA THR A 44 11.92 8.95 10.68
C THR A 44 11.05 8.86 9.42
N LEU A 45 9.81 8.35 9.52
CA LEU A 45 8.67 8.84 8.72
C LEU A 45 7.30 8.37 9.24
N TYR A 46 7.10 8.20 10.55
CA TYR A 46 5.77 7.94 11.10
C TYR A 46 5.47 9.00 12.16
N PRO A 47 4.70 10.05 11.84
CA PRO A 47 4.23 10.93 12.88
C PRO A 47 3.29 10.14 13.79
N GLU A 48 3.49 10.34 15.09
CA GLU A 48 2.71 9.94 16.28
C GLU A 48 1.25 10.45 16.24
N ASP A 49 0.58 10.22 15.12
CA ASP A 49 -0.84 10.49 14.93
C ASP A 49 -1.39 9.59 13.81
N HIS A 50 -1.69 8.34 14.19
CA HIS A 50 -2.35 7.38 13.30
C HIS A 50 -3.65 7.93 12.71
N HIS A 51 -4.33 8.87 13.37
CA HIS A 51 -5.56 9.47 12.87
C HIS A 51 -5.30 10.33 11.63
N ASN A 52 -4.24 11.14 11.65
CA ASN A 52 -3.88 12.02 10.53
C ASN A 52 -3.46 11.24 9.29
N LEU A 53 -2.66 10.18 9.44
CA LEU A 53 -2.23 9.35 8.31
C LEU A 53 -3.41 8.58 7.70
N ILE A 54 -4.31 8.06 8.54
CA ILE A 54 -5.56 7.45 8.07
C ILE A 54 -6.38 8.50 7.31
N LEU A 55 -6.59 9.68 7.86
CA LEU A 55 -7.36 10.75 7.22
C LEU A 55 -6.78 11.15 5.85
N ILE A 56 -5.47 11.40 5.79
CA ILE A 56 -4.76 11.71 4.52
C ILE A 56 -4.97 10.59 3.52
N SER A 57 -4.89 9.33 3.97
CA SER A 57 -5.07 8.19 3.08
C SER A 57 -6.49 8.07 2.51
N TYR A 58 -7.52 8.47 3.27
CA TYR A 58 -8.89 8.56 2.75
C TYR A 58 -9.02 9.66 1.69
N ILE A 59 -8.44 10.83 1.93
CA ILE A 59 -8.46 11.95 0.98
C ILE A 59 -7.80 11.52 -0.34
N LEU A 60 -6.63 10.89 -0.27
CA LEU A 60 -5.92 10.37 -1.45
C LEU A 60 -6.73 9.25 -2.15
N ALA A 61 -7.32 8.32 -1.40
CA ALA A 61 -8.14 7.26 -1.96
C ALA A 61 -9.42 7.80 -2.63
N ILE A 62 -10.02 8.87 -2.13
CA ILE A 62 -11.20 9.48 -2.77
C ILE A 62 -10.77 10.23 -4.04
N ILE A 63 -9.75 11.08 -3.97
CA ILE A 63 -9.27 11.88 -5.11
C ILE A 63 -8.76 10.99 -6.25
N PHE A 64 -7.98 9.96 -5.93
CA PHE A 64 -7.32 9.10 -6.93
C PHE A 64 -7.98 7.75 -7.15
N GLY A 65 -8.83 7.27 -6.23
CA GLY A 65 -9.52 5.98 -6.33
C GLY A 65 -10.83 6.06 -7.12
N TRP A 66 -11.47 7.22 -7.13
CA TRP A 66 -12.42 7.62 -8.18
C TRP A 66 -11.69 8.03 -9.47
N GLY A 67 -10.37 7.82 -9.46
CA GLY A 67 -9.44 8.39 -10.40
C GLY A 67 -9.99 8.32 -11.80
N TRP A 68 -9.69 9.37 -12.55
CA TRP A 68 -9.63 9.26 -13.98
C TRP A 68 -10.96 9.29 -14.75
N ILE A 69 -12.11 8.99 -14.15
CA ILE A 69 -13.32 8.80 -14.97
C ILE A 69 -13.80 10.09 -15.66
N PRO A 70 -13.63 11.30 -15.08
CA PRO A 70 -13.74 12.56 -15.81
C PRO A 70 -12.54 12.88 -16.74
N LEU A 71 -11.35 12.35 -16.47
CA LEU A 71 -10.13 12.59 -17.26
C LEU A 71 -10.08 11.78 -18.57
N LEU A 72 -10.73 10.62 -18.62
CA LEU A 72 -10.89 9.77 -19.81
C LEU A 72 -11.83 10.41 -20.86
N LEU A 73 -12.71 11.33 -20.44
CA LEU A 73 -13.48 12.16 -21.37
C LEU A 73 -12.62 13.31 -21.96
N ILE A 74 -11.62 13.79 -21.21
CA ILE A 74 -10.67 14.86 -21.61
C ILE A 74 -9.51 14.35 -22.46
N SER A 75 -9.02 13.11 -22.26
CA SER A 75 -7.99 12.52 -23.14
C SER A 75 -8.51 12.18 -24.54
N SER A 76 -9.82 12.20 -24.76
CA SER A 76 -10.42 12.21 -26.11
C SER A 76 -10.13 13.51 -26.89
N LEU A 77 -9.59 14.55 -26.24
CA LEU A 77 -9.26 15.85 -26.83
C LEU A 77 -7.74 16.13 -26.94
N SER A 78 -6.87 15.36 -26.30
CA SER A 78 -5.42 15.62 -26.32
C SER A 78 -4.58 14.34 -26.35
N ASN A 79 -3.54 14.32 -27.20
CA ASN A 79 -2.62 13.20 -27.45
C ASN A 79 -1.65 12.90 -26.27
N ILE A 80 -2.08 13.11 -25.03
CA ILE A 80 -1.22 13.01 -23.85
C ILE A 80 -1.53 11.74 -23.06
N GLY A 81 -0.47 10.95 -22.84
CA GLY A 81 -0.49 9.67 -22.15
C GLY A 81 -0.98 9.79 -20.70
N VAL A 82 -1.85 8.85 -20.36
CA VAL A 82 -2.67 8.77 -19.16
C VAL A 82 -1.91 8.09 -18.01
N PHE A 83 -1.58 8.81 -16.93
CA PHE A 83 -1.04 8.21 -15.69
C PHE A 83 -2.15 8.09 -14.64
N GLY A 84 -2.97 7.04 -14.77
CA GLY A 84 -4.21 6.91 -14.00
C GLY A 84 -4.35 5.66 -13.18
N PHE A 85 -3.44 5.33 -12.25
CA PHE A 85 -3.65 4.17 -11.37
C PHE A 85 -3.03 4.27 -9.97
N PHE A 86 -2.50 5.43 -9.56
CA PHE A 86 -1.86 5.54 -8.25
C PHE A 86 -2.84 5.42 -7.07
N GLY A 87 -4.13 5.71 -7.27
CA GLY A 87 -5.13 5.71 -6.19
C GLY A 87 -5.49 4.35 -5.61
N LEU A 88 -5.34 3.27 -6.37
CA LEU A 88 -5.60 1.91 -5.87
C LEU A 88 -4.43 1.34 -5.08
N PHE A 89 -3.20 1.85 -5.26
CA PHE A 89 -2.02 1.34 -4.58
C PHE A 89 -2.07 1.54 -3.05
N LEU A 90 -2.67 2.64 -2.61
CA LEU A 90 -2.70 3.04 -1.20
C LEU A 90 -3.57 2.12 -0.31
N PRO A 91 -4.81 1.73 -0.70
CA PRO A 91 -5.56 0.69 0.01
C PRO A 91 -4.79 -0.63 0.18
N PHE A 92 -4.09 -1.10 -0.87
CA PHE A 92 -3.30 -2.33 -0.80
C PHE A 92 -2.11 -2.22 0.15
N TYR A 93 -1.46 -1.06 0.19
CA TYR A 93 -0.40 -0.78 1.16
C TYR A 93 -0.92 -0.87 2.60
N LEU A 94 -2.10 -0.29 2.88
CA LEU A 94 -2.71 -0.30 4.22
C LEU A 94 -3.21 -1.69 4.63
N ILE A 95 -3.71 -2.50 3.69
CA ILE A 95 -4.16 -3.89 3.95
C ILE A 95 -3.00 -4.82 4.36
N ASN A 96 -1.79 -4.56 3.86
CA ASN A 96 -0.59 -5.33 4.21
C ASN A 96 0.10 -4.85 5.50
N SER A 97 -0.44 -3.81 6.15
CA SER A 97 0.13 -3.33 7.41
C SER A 97 0.00 -4.37 8.53
N PRO A 98 0.98 -4.47 9.45
CA PRO A 98 0.91 -5.41 10.57
C PRO A 98 -0.20 -5.06 11.57
N ASN A 99 -0.69 -3.81 11.58
CA ASN A 99 -1.70 -3.34 12.52
C ASN A 99 -3.12 -3.67 12.03
N LYS A 100 -3.85 -4.50 12.80
CA LYS A 100 -5.23 -4.92 12.49
C LYS A 100 -6.21 -3.75 12.32
N ASN A 101 -6.02 -2.63 13.03
CA ASN A 101 -6.88 -1.45 12.89
C ASN A 101 -6.68 -0.77 11.54
N LEU A 102 -5.41 -0.59 11.15
CA LEU A 102 -5.04 0.03 9.88
C LEU A 102 -5.49 -0.81 8.67
N ARG A 103 -5.43 -2.14 8.79
CA ARG A 103 -5.97 -3.07 7.78
C ARG A 103 -7.47 -2.87 7.53
N LYS A 104 -8.27 -2.65 8.58
CA LYS A 104 -9.72 -2.40 8.44
C LYS A 104 -9.97 -1.16 7.59
N HIS A 105 -9.23 -0.08 7.85
CA HIS A 105 -9.34 1.14 7.06
C HIS A 105 -8.90 0.93 5.60
N GLY A 106 -7.85 0.14 5.36
CA GLY A 106 -7.45 -0.25 4.01
C GLY A 106 -8.55 -0.99 3.23
N TYR A 107 -9.26 -1.94 3.87
CA TYR A 107 -10.41 -2.62 3.25
C TYR A 107 -11.57 -1.65 2.96
N ILE A 108 -11.89 -0.73 3.88
CA ILE A 108 -12.94 0.27 3.68
C ILE A 108 -12.61 1.17 2.48
N GLN A 109 -11.36 1.64 2.40
CA GLN A 109 -10.90 2.46 1.27
C GLN A 109 -10.98 1.71 -0.05
N LEU A 110 -10.60 0.42 -0.06
CA LEU A 110 -10.70 -0.41 -1.26
C LEU A 110 -12.15 -0.50 -1.74
N VAL A 111 -13.11 -0.70 -0.83
CA VAL A 111 -14.55 -0.73 -1.17
C VAL A 111 -15.00 0.63 -1.73
N ILE A 112 -14.60 1.75 -1.12
CA ILE A 112 -14.94 3.10 -1.62
C ILE A 112 -14.41 3.30 -3.04
N CYS A 113 -13.17 2.91 -3.32
CA CYS A 113 -12.58 3.01 -4.66
C CYS A 113 -13.34 2.16 -5.68
N VAL A 114 -13.67 0.91 -5.33
CA VAL A 114 -14.42 0.00 -6.22
C VAL A 114 -15.82 0.53 -6.52
N VAL A 115 -16.55 0.99 -5.50
CA VAL A 115 -17.90 1.55 -5.66
C VAL A 115 -17.86 2.84 -6.50
N GLY A 116 -16.93 3.75 -6.19
CA GLY A 116 -16.76 5.00 -6.94
C GLY A 116 -16.41 4.76 -8.41
N PHE A 117 -15.54 3.78 -8.70
CA PHE A 117 -15.21 3.35 -10.05
C PHE A 117 -16.44 2.81 -10.79
N VAL A 118 -17.20 1.90 -10.18
CA VAL A 118 -18.42 1.32 -10.79
C VAL A 118 -19.46 2.40 -11.09
N ILE A 119 -19.76 3.30 -10.14
CA ILE A 119 -20.71 4.41 -10.33
C ILE A 119 -20.27 5.27 -11.51
N SER A 120 -18.99 5.61 -11.56
CA SER A 120 -18.49 6.52 -12.58
C SER A 120 -18.50 5.86 -13.97
N VAL A 121 -18.24 4.55 -14.08
CA VAL A 121 -18.44 3.79 -15.33
C VAL A 121 -19.91 3.78 -15.75
N LEU A 122 -20.84 3.55 -14.82
CA LEU A 122 -22.28 3.58 -15.10
C LEU A 122 -22.74 4.97 -15.59
N LEU A 123 -22.23 6.04 -14.98
CA LEU A 123 -22.49 7.41 -15.43
C LEU A 123 -21.94 7.65 -16.84
N MET A 124 -20.72 7.22 -17.12
CA MET A 124 -20.14 7.32 -18.46
C MET A 124 -21.03 6.61 -19.50
N LEU A 125 -21.40 5.35 -19.26
CA LEU A 125 -22.29 4.59 -20.12
C LEU A 125 -23.66 5.26 -20.30
N SER A 126 -24.19 5.90 -19.25
CA SER A 126 -25.44 6.65 -19.32
C SER A 126 -25.34 7.86 -20.26
N MET A 127 -24.21 8.58 -20.26
CA MET A 127 -24.01 9.71 -21.17
C MET A 127 -23.90 9.26 -22.62
N PHE A 128 -23.27 8.12 -22.88
CA PHE A 128 -23.19 7.54 -24.24
C PHE A 128 -24.54 7.08 -24.76
N ARG A 129 -25.47 6.68 -23.88
CA ARG A 129 -26.81 6.21 -24.28
C ARG A 129 -27.77 7.34 -24.63
N ILE A 130 -27.48 8.58 -24.21
CA ILE A 130 -28.31 9.77 -24.46
C ILE A 130 -27.98 10.42 -25.81
N ARG A 131 -26.86 10.04 -26.44
CA ARG A 131 -26.38 10.57 -27.72
C ARG A 131 -26.78 9.64 -28.87
#